data_AF-A0A1F1CD40-F1
#
_entry.id   AF-A0A1F1CD40-F1
#
_cell.length_a   1.000
_cell.length_b   1.000
_cell.length_c   1.000
_cell.angle_alpha   90.00
_cell.angle_beta   90.00
_cell.angle_gamma   90.00
#
_symmetry.space_group_name_H-M   'P 1'
#
loop_
_entity.id
_entity.type
_entity.pdbx_description
1 polymer ?
#
loop_
_entity_poly.entity_id
_entity_poly.type
_entity_poly.pdbx_seq_one_letter_code
_entity_poly.pdbx_strand_id
1 'polypeptide(L)'
;MAGYTKNQIEHFKEQLKLLMKSHNLTARKLSEEIGYSMNTISSLLTGKIKVHERHVQLICRYFQIGQNSLMGDADELADYKLYENGRYLCTGSLKKLSKITGKDKLLLKFYADLNKKGKETGNLKLVKK
;
A
#
# COMPACT_ATOMS: atom_id res chain seq x y z
N MET A 1 -1.45 4.43 -18.91
CA MET A 1 -1.74 3.66 -17.67
C MET A 1 -0.77 4.11 -16.58
N ALA A 2 -1.29 4.77 -15.53
CA ALA A 2 -0.49 5.13 -14.37
C ALA A 2 -0.03 3.84 -13.66
N GLY A 3 1.28 3.70 -13.43
CA GLY A 3 1.81 2.54 -12.70
C GLY A 3 1.46 2.59 -11.21
N TYR A 4 1.66 1.47 -10.50
CA TYR A 4 1.50 1.43 -9.05
C TYR A 4 2.49 2.34 -8.33
N THR A 5 2.05 2.95 -7.23
CA THR A 5 2.91 3.80 -6.40
C THR A 5 3.96 2.98 -5.65
N LYS A 6 5.03 3.63 -5.17
CA LYS A 6 6.05 2.97 -4.34
C LYS A 6 5.43 2.28 -3.12
N ASN A 7 4.47 2.93 -2.45
CA ASN A 7 3.82 2.40 -1.25
C ASN A 7 2.94 1.19 -1.58
N GLN A 8 2.28 1.17 -2.74
CA GLN A 8 1.57 -0.02 -3.23
C GLN A 8 2.51 -1.18 -3.55
N ILE A 9 3.69 -0.91 -4.11
CA ILE A 9 4.71 -1.95 -4.37
C ILE A 9 5.27 -2.50 -3.04
N GLU A 10 5.50 -1.63 -2.05
CA GLU A 10 5.90 -2.04 -0.69
C GLU A 10 4.85 -2.97 -0.07
N HIS A 11 3.59 -2.54 -0.10
CA HIS A 11 2.47 -3.31 0.42
C HIS A 11 2.32 -4.66 -0.30
N PHE A 12 2.38 -4.66 -1.63
CA PHE A 12 2.35 -5.86 -2.46
C PHE A 12 3.40 -6.90 -2.03
N LYS A 13 4.65 -6.50 -1.80
CA LYS A 13 5.71 -7.41 -1.37
C LYS A 13 5.39 -8.05 -0.02
N GLU A 14 4.89 -7.26 0.93
CA GLU A 14 4.52 -7.75 2.26
C GLU A 14 3.34 -8.70 2.19
N GLN A 15 2.27 -8.32 1.46
CA GLN A 15 1.07 -9.16 1.31
C GLN A 15 1.38 -10.47 0.57
N LEU A 16 2.16 -10.42 -0.50
CA LEU A 16 2.55 -11.64 -1.22
C LEU A 16 3.33 -12.60 -0.32
N LYS A 17 4.25 -12.09 0.52
CA LYS A 17 4.97 -12.91 1.50
C LYS A 17 4.04 -13.53 2.54
N LEU A 18 3.04 -12.77 3.01
CA LEU A 18 2.06 -13.26 3.98
C LEU A 18 1.18 -14.35 3.38
N LEU A 19 0.67 -14.15 2.17
CA LEU A 19 -0.11 -15.15 1.43
C LEU A 19 0.69 -16.43 1.19
N MET A 20 1.95 -16.30 0.77
CA MET A 20 2.80 -17.48 0.60
C MET A 20 3.00 -18.24 1.93
N LYS A 21 3.21 -17.52 3.04
CA LYS A 21 3.34 -18.15 4.36
C LYS A 21 2.04 -18.83 4.80
N SER A 22 0.88 -18.18 4.64
CA SER A 22 -0.40 -18.75 5.07
C SER A 22 -0.77 -20.00 4.28
N HIS A 23 -0.34 -20.10 3.03
CA HIS A 23 -0.55 -21.27 2.18
C HIS A 23 0.62 -22.28 2.18
N ASN A 24 1.64 -22.09 3.04
CA ASN A 24 2.86 -22.92 3.07
C ASN A 24 3.53 -23.08 1.69
N LEU A 25 3.57 -21.99 0.92
CA LEU A 25 4.14 -21.97 -0.43
C LEU A 25 5.58 -21.46 -0.43
N THR A 26 6.42 -22.14 -1.20
CA THR A 26 7.74 -21.64 -1.57
C THR A 26 7.66 -20.81 -2.85
N ALA A 27 8.68 -19.98 -3.11
CA ALA A 27 8.75 -19.22 -4.36
C ALA A 27 8.77 -20.14 -5.59
N ARG A 28 9.41 -21.32 -5.46
CA ARG A 28 9.43 -22.34 -6.51
C ARG A 28 8.03 -22.89 -6.79
N LYS A 29 7.31 -23.32 -5.75
CA LYS A 29 5.96 -23.85 -5.93
C LYS A 29 5.03 -22.81 -6.53
N LEU A 30 5.06 -21.58 -6.02
CA LEU A 30 4.27 -20.49 -6.61
C LEU A 30 4.64 -20.26 -8.08
N SER A 31 5.92 -20.34 -8.43
CA SER A 31 6.38 -20.16 -9.81
C SER A 31 5.83 -21.22 -10.77
N GLU A 32 5.81 -22.49 -10.32
CA GLU A 32 5.27 -23.62 -11.07
C GLU A 32 3.75 -23.47 -11.29
N GLU A 33 3.02 -23.05 -10.26
CA GLU A 33 1.56 -22.89 -10.30
C GLU A 33 1.10 -21.72 -11.18
N ILE A 34 1.79 -20.58 -11.14
CA ILE A 34 1.36 -19.38 -11.88
C ILE A 34 2.07 -19.21 -13.23
N GLY A 35 2.94 -20.15 -13.60
CA GLY A 35 3.64 -20.16 -14.90
C GLY A 35 4.70 -19.07 -15.07
N TYR A 36 5.22 -18.52 -13.97
CA TYR A 36 6.35 -17.59 -14.01
C TYR A 36 7.65 -18.30 -13.67
N SER A 37 8.78 -17.74 -14.13
CA SER A 37 10.07 -18.24 -13.68
C SER A 37 10.27 -17.96 -12.18
N MET A 38 11.00 -18.85 -11.49
CA MET A 38 11.39 -18.64 -10.09
C MET A 38 12.12 -17.29 -9.89
N ASN A 39 12.89 -16.84 -10.89
CA ASN A 39 13.57 -15.55 -10.88
C ASN A 39 12.58 -14.38 -10.90
N THR A 40 11.50 -14.48 -11.66
CA THR A 40 10.43 -13.48 -11.71
C THR A 40 9.75 -13.37 -10.35
N ILE A 41 9.35 -14.50 -9.74
CA ILE A 41 8.73 -14.51 -8.41
C ILE A 41 9.65 -13.92 -7.35
N SER A 42 10.92 -14.32 -7.35
CA SER A 42 11.92 -13.79 -6.41
C SER A 42 12.13 -12.29 -6.60
N SER A 43 12.13 -11.82 -7.85
CA SER A 43 12.25 -10.40 -8.17
C SER A 43 11.01 -9.59 -7.74
N LEU A 44 9.82 -10.17 -7.85
CA LEU A 44 8.58 -9.56 -7.33
C LEU A 44 8.61 -9.46 -5.80
N LEU A 45 9.01 -10.51 -5.10
CA LEU A 45 9.11 -10.55 -3.63
C LEU A 45 10.14 -9.58 -3.05
N THR A 46 11.19 -9.29 -3.83
CA THR A 46 12.27 -8.36 -3.46
C THR A 46 12.03 -6.94 -4.00
N GLY A 47 11.13 -6.76 -4.96
CA GLY A 47 10.90 -5.47 -5.62
C GLY A 47 11.98 -5.07 -6.62
N LYS A 48 12.77 -6.03 -7.11
CA LYS A 48 13.83 -5.79 -8.12
C LYS A 48 13.26 -5.47 -9.50
N ILE A 49 12.05 -5.93 -9.79
CA ILE A 49 11.34 -5.64 -11.05
C ILE A 49 10.07 -4.84 -10.80
N LYS A 50 9.65 -4.10 -11.83
CA LYS A 50 8.40 -3.37 -11.82
C LYS A 50 7.22 -4.33 -11.74
N VAL A 51 6.30 -4.08 -10.81
CA VAL A 51 5.04 -4.82 -10.72
C VAL A 51 4.10 -4.31 -11.81
N HIS A 52 3.64 -5.23 -12.67
CA HIS A 52 2.67 -4.98 -13.73
C HIS A 52 1.31 -5.55 -13.36
N GLU A 53 0.26 -5.01 -13.96
CA GLU A 53 -1.11 -5.46 -13.76
C GLU A 53 -1.27 -6.97 -14.01
N ARG A 54 -0.62 -7.52 -15.05
CA ARG A 54 -0.65 -8.97 -15.32
C ARG A 54 -0.11 -9.80 -14.16
N HIS A 55 0.97 -9.35 -13.49
CA HIS A 55 1.51 -10.05 -12.32
C HIS A 55 0.48 -10.08 -11.20
N VAL A 56 -0.18 -8.95 -10.96
CA VAL A 56 -1.21 -8.79 -9.93
C VAL A 56 -2.41 -9.69 -10.23
N GLN A 57 -2.93 -9.65 -11.46
CA GLN A 57 -4.10 -10.45 -11.87
C GLN A 57 -3.84 -11.96 -11.73
N LEU A 58 -2.67 -12.46 -12.14
CA LEU A 58 -2.29 -13.87 -12.00
C LEU A 58 -2.24 -14.31 -10.54
N ILE A 59 -1.58 -13.52 -9.69
CA ILE A 59 -1.48 -13.80 -8.25
C ILE A 59 -2.87 -13.75 -7.61
N CYS A 60 -3.68 -12.73 -7.90
CA CYS A 60 -5.05 -12.60 -7.42
C CYS A 60 -5.91 -13.80 -7.82
N ARG A 61 -5.78 -14.27 -9.07
CA ARG A 61 -6.52 -15.44 -9.57
C ARG A 61 -6.11 -16.73 -8.83
N TYR A 62 -4.81 -16.92 -8.62
CA TYR A 62 -4.30 -18.10 -7.91
C TYR A 62 -4.75 -18.13 -6.44
N PHE A 63 -4.66 -17.01 -5.72
CA PHE A 63 -5.09 -16.92 -4.32
C PHE A 63 -6.59 -16.66 -4.14
N GLN A 64 -7.34 -16.47 -5.22
CA GLN A 64 -8.76 -16.11 -5.21
C GLN A 64 -9.07 -14.85 -4.38
N ILE A 65 -8.21 -13.84 -4.48
CA ILE A 65 -8.34 -12.56 -3.75
C ILE A 65 -8.55 -11.38 -4.69
N GLY A 66 -9.15 -10.31 -4.16
CA GLY A 66 -9.27 -9.04 -4.88
C GLY A 66 -7.93 -8.31 -5.01
N GLN A 67 -7.82 -7.46 -6.04
CA GLN A 67 -6.63 -6.64 -6.28
C GLN A 67 -6.30 -5.72 -5.10
N ASN A 68 -7.30 -5.15 -4.44
CA ASN A 68 -7.09 -4.27 -3.28
C ASN A 68 -6.53 -5.03 -2.07
N SER A 69 -6.83 -6.33 -1.93
CA SER A 69 -6.27 -7.16 -0.86
C SER A 69 -4.77 -7.42 -1.06
N LEU A 70 -4.31 -7.40 -2.31
CA LEU A 70 -2.91 -7.63 -2.67
C LEU A 70 -2.10 -6.33 -2.79
N MET A 71 -2.66 -5.32 -3.45
CA MET A 71 -1.99 -4.04 -3.74
C MET A 71 -2.24 -2.97 -2.69
N GLY A 72 -3.28 -3.13 -1.87
CA GLY A 72 -3.76 -2.12 -0.94
C GLY A 72 -4.49 -0.97 -1.63
N ASP A 73 -5.24 -0.21 -0.84
CA ASP A 73 -5.94 0.97 -1.30
C ASP A 73 -4.97 2.15 -1.52
N ALA A 74 -5.07 2.80 -2.67
CA ALA A 74 -4.15 3.87 -3.04
C ALA A 74 -4.30 5.13 -2.17
N ASP A 75 -5.50 5.44 -1.69
CA ASP A 75 -5.75 6.56 -0.79
C ASP A 75 -5.25 6.26 0.63
N GLU A 76 -5.36 5.01 1.09
CA GLU A 76 -4.83 4.61 2.40
C GLU A 76 -3.31 4.49 2.45
N LEU A 77 -2.71 4.10 1.33
CA LEU A 77 -1.26 4.02 1.16
C LEU A 77 -0.64 5.34 0.69
N ALA A 78 -1.45 6.36 0.37
CA ALA A 78 -0.93 7.66 -0.01
C ALA A 78 -0.18 8.33 1.14
N ASP A 79 0.82 9.13 0.78
CA ASP A 79 1.48 10.01 1.73
C ASP A 79 0.67 11.30 1.89
N TYR A 80 0.57 11.75 3.13
CA TYR A 80 -0.09 13.00 3.50
C TYR A 80 0.94 13.93 4.12
N LYS A 81 0.88 15.21 3.76
CA LYS A 81 1.55 16.29 4.48
C LYS A 81 0.70 16.63 5.68
N LEU A 82 1.28 16.46 6.87
CA LEU A 82 0.67 16.83 8.13
C LEU A 82 1.14 18.23 8.52
N TYR A 83 0.17 19.08 8.84
CA TYR A 83 0.37 20.40 9.39
C TYR A 83 -0.28 20.49 10.77
N GLU A 84 0.37 21.19 11.68
CA GLU A 84 -0.15 21.52 12.99
C GLU A 84 -0.01 23.03 13.22
N ASN A 85 -1.09 23.71 13.60
CA ASN A 85 -1.15 25.17 13.76
C ASN A 85 -0.61 25.93 12.52
N GLY A 86 -0.95 25.43 11.33
CA GLY A 86 -0.48 25.99 10.06
C GLY A 86 1.00 25.69 9.71
N ARG A 87 1.76 25.06 10.60
CA ARG A 87 3.17 24.70 10.37
C ARG A 87 3.29 23.27 9.85
N TYR A 88 4.11 23.06 8.84
CA TYR A 88 4.41 21.71 8.35
C TYR A 88 5.16 20.93 9.42
N LEU A 89 4.68 19.73 9.74
CA LEU A 89 5.31 18.85 10.71
C LEU A 89 6.09 17.73 10.01
N CYS A 90 5.40 16.93 9.20
CA CYS A 90 6.01 15.80 8.50
C CYS A 90 5.15 15.30 7.32
N THR A 91 5.73 14.38 6.54
CA THR A 91 5.04 13.68 5.45
C THR A 91 5.11 12.18 5.67
N GLY A 92 4.00 11.48 5.46
CA GLY A 92 3.97 10.02 5.41
C GLY A 92 2.57 9.45 5.29
N SER A 93 2.47 8.13 5.20
CA SER A 93 1.18 7.44 5.18
C SER A 93 0.40 7.64 6.48
N LEU A 94 -0.93 7.50 6.42
CA LEU A 94 -1.79 7.62 7.60
C LEU A 94 -1.33 6.70 8.76
N LYS A 95 -0.79 5.52 8.44
CA LYS A 95 -0.23 4.59 9.44
C LYS A 95 1.01 5.17 10.13
N LYS A 96 1.87 5.88 9.40
CA LYS A 96 3.06 6.55 9.97
C LYS A 96 2.66 7.78 10.77
N LEU A 97 1.76 8.60 10.24
CA LEU A 97 1.26 9.79 10.91
C LEU A 97 0.50 9.44 12.19
N SER A 98 -0.27 8.35 12.19
CA SER A 98 -0.96 7.82 13.37
C SER A 98 0.04 7.53 14.51
N LYS A 99 1.17 6.89 14.20
CA LYS A 99 2.24 6.64 15.18
C LYS A 99 2.90 7.91 15.71
N ILE A 100 3.09 8.92 14.85
CA ILE A 100 3.74 10.19 15.24
C ILE A 100 2.82 11.05 16.10
N THR A 101 1.55 11.13 15.72
CA THR A 101 0.55 11.99 16.37
C THR A 101 -0.18 11.33 17.53
N GLY A 102 -0.03 10.02 17.70
CA GLY A 102 -0.83 9.21 18.63
C GLY A 102 -2.31 9.09 18.25
N LYS A 103 -2.72 9.61 17.08
CA LYS A 103 -4.12 9.59 16.64
C LYS A 103 -4.45 8.33 15.88
N ASP A 104 -5.72 7.94 15.95
CA ASP A 104 -6.22 6.81 15.17
C ASP A 104 -6.14 7.06 13.65
N LYS A 105 -5.84 6.01 12.88
CA LYS A 105 -5.71 6.09 11.41
C LYS A 105 -7.03 6.54 10.76
N LEU A 106 -8.18 6.08 11.26
CA LEU A 106 -9.50 6.45 10.74
C LEU A 106 -9.80 7.93 10.99
N LEU A 107 -9.41 8.45 12.16
CA LEU A 107 -9.54 9.87 12.47
C LEU A 107 -8.70 10.73 11.52
N LEU A 108 -7.46 10.32 11.24
CA LEU A 108 -6.60 11.02 10.27
C LEU A 108 -7.17 10.96 8.84
N LYS A 109 -7.76 9.83 8.45
CA LYS A 109 -8.46 9.67 7.17
C LYS A 109 -9.65 10.65 7.08
N PHE A 110 -10.48 10.69 8.12
CA PHE A 110 -11.60 11.60 8.22
C PHE A 110 -11.16 13.07 8.11
N TYR A 111 -10.07 13.45 8.77
CA TYR A 111 -9.51 14.81 8.64
C TYR A 111 -8.98 15.10 7.24
N ALA A 112 -8.33 14.15 6.58
CA ALA A 112 -7.91 14.32 5.19
C ALA A 112 -9.12 14.54 4.27
N ASP A 113 -10.23 13.81 4.48
CA ASP A 113 -11.46 13.95 3.72
C ASP A 113 -12.13 15.31 3.94
N LEU A 114 -12.15 15.82 5.18
CA LEU A 114 -12.64 17.15 5.50
C LEU A 114 -11.79 18.25 4.84
N ASN A 115 -10.46 18.13 4.92
CA ASN A 115 -9.52 19.06 4.30
C ASN A 115 -9.66 19.07 2.77
N LYS A 116 -9.91 17.91 2.14
CA LYS A 116 -10.21 17.80 0.70
C LYS A 116 -11.49 18.55 0.31
N LYS A 117 -12.47 18.62 1.22
CA LYS A 117 -13.73 19.38 1.07
C LYS A 117 -13.60 20.85 1.48
N GLY A 118 -12.40 21.33 1.79
CA GLY A 118 -12.15 22.71 2.22
C GLY A 118 -12.64 23.03 3.63
N LYS A 119 -12.95 22.02 4.45
CA LYS A 119 -13.39 22.21 5.84
C LYS A 119 -12.19 22.25 6.77
N GLU A 120 -12.26 23.10 7.80
CA GLU A 120 -11.23 23.18 8.83
C GLU A 120 -11.33 22.00 9.80
N THR A 121 -10.17 21.42 10.14
CA THR A 121 -10.04 20.31 11.10
C THR A 121 -9.33 20.76 12.38
N GLY A 122 -9.61 22.00 12.79
CA GLY A 122 -8.97 22.67 13.91
C GLY A 122 -7.47 22.86 13.68
N ASN A 123 -6.68 22.51 14.69
CA ASN A 123 -5.23 22.73 14.67
C ASN A 123 -4.49 21.79 13.71
N LEU A 124 -5.07 20.66 13.30
CA LEU A 124 -4.43 19.71 12.40
C LEU A 124 -4.97 19.84 11.00
N LYS A 125 -4.09 19.73 10.00
CA LYS A 125 -4.47 19.70 8.59
C LYS A 125 -3.68 18.62 7.86
N LEU A 126 -4.38 17.77 7.11
CA LEU A 126 -3.79 16.74 6.26
C LEU A 126 -4.07 17.05 4.80
N VAL A 127 -3.02 17.11 4.00
CA VAL A 127 -3.10 17.35 2.55
C VAL A 127 -2.44 16.17 1.84
N LYS A 128 -3.17 15.50 0.94
CA LYS A 128 -2.60 14.43 0.12
C LYS A 128 -1.44 14.99 -0.72
N LYS A 129 -0.30 14.32 -0.70
CA LYS A 129 0.91 14.75 -1.42
C LYS A 129 0.81 14.49 -2.91
#